data_AF-A0A4Y2GJP2-F1
#
_entry.id   AF-A0A4Y2GJP2-F1
#
_cell.length_a   1.000
_cell.length_b   1.000
_cell.length_c   1.000
_cell.angle_alpha   90.00
_cell.angle_beta   90.00
_cell.angle_gamma   90.00
#
_symmetry.space_group_name_H-M   'P 1'
#
loop_
_entity.id
_entity.type
_entity.pdbx_description
1 polymer ?
#
loop_
_entity_poly.entity_id
_entity_poly.type
_entity_poly.pdbx_seq_one_letter_code
_entity_poly.pdbx_strand_id
1 'polypeptide(L)'
;MKALARSFVYWKDVDKDIEEAVRNCVDCARHKTDPEKDNVHYWEYPSMPWERIHIDSAGPIFEHMFLLIVDAHSKWLEVYPMKVTTTKKTFE
;
A
#
# COMPACT_ATOMS: atom_id res chain seq x y z
N MET A 1 20.33 -3.90 20.95
CA MET A 1 21.57 -4.70 20.74
C MET A 1 22.85 -3.92 21.01
N LYS A 2 23.05 -2.71 20.49
CA LYS A 2 24.29 -1.92 20.70
C LYS A 2 24.68 -1.73 22.18
N ALA A 3 23.75 -1.26 23.02
CA ALA A 3 24.02 -1.03 24.44
C ALA A 3 24.44 -2.31 25.18
N LEU A 4 23.80 -3.44 24.88
CA LEU A 4 24.14 -4.74 25.46
C LEU A 4 25.55 -5.17 25.03
N ALA A 5 25.86 -5.11 23.73
CA ALA A 5 27.17 -5.51 23.23
C ALA A 5 28.32 -4.68 23.83
N ARG A 6 28.15 -3.35 23.92
CA ARG A 6 29.15 -2.43 24.51
C ARG A 6 29.41 -2.69 26.01
N SER A 7 28.52 -3.40 26.71
CA SER A 7 28.74 -3.78 28.11
C SER A 7 29.70 -4.96 28.29
N PHE A 8 29.98 -5.72 27.22
CA PHE A 8 30.83 -6.91 27.27
C PHE A 8 32.08 -6.83 26.40
N VAL A 9 32.00 -6.11 25.28
CA VAL A 9 33.05 -6.15 24.25
C VAL A 9 33.29 -4.77 23.64
N TYR A 10 34.52 -4.57 23.13
CA TYR A 10 34.91 -3.35 22.44
C TYR A 10 35.93 -3.65 21.33
N TRP A 11 35.71 -3.06 20.16
CA TRP A 11 36.67 -2.94 19.07
C TRP A 11 36.29 -1.76 18.17
N LYS A 12 37.19 -1.40 17.26
CA LYS A 12 36.92 -0.36 16.26
C LYS A 12 35.78 -0.81 15.35
N ASP A 13 34.76 0.03 15.18
CA ASP A 13 33.58 -0.21 14.33
C ASP A 13 32.59 -1.29 14.83
N VAL A 14 32.61 -1.66 16.12
CA VAL A 14 31.65 -2.61 16.74
C VAL A 14 30.18 -2.30 16.43
N ASP A 15 29.80 -1.02 16.39
CA ASP A 15 28.43 -0.63 16.08
C ASP A 15 28.06 -0.92 14.62
N LYS A 16 29.01 -0.76 13.70
CA LYS A 16 28.80 -1.01 12.27
C LYS A 16 28.61 -2.51 12.03
N ASP A 17 29.42 -3.34 12.68
CA ASP A 17 29.29 -4.80 12.58
C ASP A 17 27.95 -5.29 13.15
N ILE A 18 27.49 -4.69 14.26
CA ILE A 18 26.17 -4.97 14.82
C ILE A 18 25.07 -4.55 13.85
N GLU A 19 25.16 -3.36 13.25
CA GLU A 19 24.18 -2.91 12.25
C GLU A 19 24.12 -3.83 11.03
N GLU A 20 25.27 -4.28 10.53
CA GLU A 20 25.37 -5.18 9.38
C GLU A 20 24.79 -6.56 9.69
N ALA A 21 25.10 -7.11 10.86
CA ALA A 21 24.53 -8.39 11.31
C ALA A 21 23.00 -8.33 11.41
N VAL A 22 22.46 -7.24 11.96
CA VAL A 22 21.01 -7.06 12.12
C VAL A 22 20.33 -6.79 10.78
N ARG A 23 20.97 -6.03 9.89
CA ARG A 23 20.47 -5.75 8.54
C ARG A 23 20.35 -7.03 7.70
N ASN A 24 21.29 -7.96 7.85
CA ASN A 24 21.33 -9.21 7.12
C ASN A 24 20.53 -10.35 7.77
N CYS A 25 19.91 -10.10 8.93
CA CYS A 25 19.11 -11.10 9.64
C CYS A 25 17.70 -11.20 9.02
N VAL A 26 17.40 -12.37 8.42
CA VAL A 26 16.12 -12.65 7.75
C VAL A 26 14.93 -12.55 8.71
N ASP A 27 15.05 -13.11 9.91
CA ASP A 27 13.96 -13.07 10.89
C ASP A 27 13.72 -11.66 11.43
N CYS A 28 14.77 -10.86 11.63
CA CYS A 28 14.63 -9.45 11.99
C CYS A 28 13.97 -8.65 10.86
N ALA A 29 14.35 -8.89 9.61
CA ALA A 29 13.76 -8.22 8.46
C ALA A 29 12.27 -8.55 8.30
N ARG A 30 11.88 -9.82 8.50
CA ARG A 30 10.48 -10.29 8.41
C ARG A 30 9.55 -9.65 9.43
N HIS A 31 10.07 -9.34 10.62
CA HIS A 31 9.29 -8.75 11.72
C HIS A 31 9.56 -7.25 11.90
N LYS A 32 10.29 -6.62 10.97
CA LYS A 32 10.59 -5.19 11.05
C LYS A 32 9.29 -4.39 10.91
N THR A 33 8.97 -3.61 11.93
CA THR A 33 7.87 -2.63 11.88
C THR A 33 8.22 -1.51 10.90
N ASP A 34 7.27 -1.15 10.05
CA ASP A 34 7.36 -0.06 9.07
C ASP A 34 8.57 -0.21 8.12
N PRO A 35 8.48 -1.10 7.11
CA PRO A 35 9.52 -1.21 6.10
C PRO A 35 9.73 0.14 5.40
N GLU A 36 10.92 0.35 4.85
CA GLU A 36 11.21 1.56 4.10
C GLU A 36 10.19 1.69 2.97
N LYS A 37 9.51 2.84 2.90
CA LYS A 37 8.49 3.07 1.87
C LYS A 37 9.18 3.03 0.52
N ASP A 38 8.71 2.12 -0.33
CA ASP A 38 9.18 2.08 -1.70
C ASP A 38 8.84 3.39 -2.42
N ASN A 39 9.56 3.66 -3.51
CA ASN A 39 9.28 4.80 -4.36
C ASN A 39 7.85 4.69 -4.90
N VAL A 40 7.03 5.69 -4.59
CA VAL A 40 5.65 5.74 -5.08
C VAL A 40 5.69 5.95 -6.59
N HIS A 41 5.26 4.95 -7.35
CA HIS A 41 5.03 5.10 -8.78
C HIS A 41 3.73 5.88 -8.99
N TYR A 42 3.83 7.05 -9.62
CA TYR A 42 2.66 7.85 -9.99
C TYR A 42 2.10 7.39 -11.33
N TRP A 43 0.77 7.31 -11.42
CA TRP A 43 0.12 7.12 -12.70
C TRP A 43 0.21 8.40 -13.54
N GLU A 44 0.50 8.25 -14.84
CA GLU A 44 0.43 9.38 -15.78
C GLU A 44 -0.97 10.00 -15.74
N TYR A 45 -1.05 11.33 -15.75
CA TYR A 45 -2.34 12.01 -15.76
C TYR A 45 -3.02 11.79 -17.11
N PRO A 46 -4.31 11.36 -17.15
CA PRO A 46 -5.03 11.25 -18.41
C PRO A 46 -5.09 12.61 -19.13
N SER A 47 -5.01 12.61 -20.45
CA SER A 47 -5.05 13.81 -21.29
C SER A 47 -6.47 14.33 -21.56
N MET A 48 -7.49 13.47 -21.47
CA MET A 48 -8.88 13.83 -21.74
C MET A 48 -9.89 13.05 -20.86
N PRO A 49 -11.13 13.54 -20.72
CA PRO A 49 -12.20 12.80 -20.04
C PRO A 49 -12.40 11.42 -20.66
N TRP A 50 -12.72 10.43 -19.83
CA TRP A 50 -12.99 9.04 -20.19
C TRP A 50 -11.78 8.24 -20.70
N GLU A 51 -10.57 8.78 -20.60
CA GLU A 51 -9.34 8.07 -20.97
C GLU A 51 -8.93 7.01 -19.92
N ARG A 52 -9.15 7.30 -18.63
CA ARG A 52 -8.94 6.33 -17.55
C ARG A 52 -10.07 6.41 -16.55
N ILE A 53 -10.64 5.26 -16.24
CA ILE A 53 -11.75 5.12 -15.30
C ILE A 53 -11.28 4.28 -14.11
N HIS A 54 -11.53 4.77 -12.89
CA HIS A 54 -11.37 4.01 -11.67
C HIS A 54 -12.72 3.44 -11.26
N ILE A 55 -12.80 2.11 -11.09
CA ILE A 55 -14.00 1.42 -10.66
C ILE A 55 -13.71 0.78 -9.31
N ASP A 56 -14.55 1.05 -8.33
CA ASP A 56 -14.45 0.47 -6.99
C ASP A 56 -15.83 0.14 -6.41
N SER A 57 -15.88 -0.67 -5.36
CA SER A 57 -17.11 -0.99 -4.63
C SER A 57 -17.03 -0.46 -3.21
N ALA A 58 -18.00 0.38 -2.83
CA ALA A 58 -18.14 0.88 -1.47
C ALA A 58 -19.32 0.20 -0.76
N GLY A 59 -19.10 -0.28 0.46
CA GLY A 59 -20.16 -0.83 1.29
C GLY A 59 -19.71 -1.94 2.24
N PRO A 60 -20.65 -2.52 3.00
CA PRO A 60 -22.07 -2.17 3.03
C PRO A 60 -22.34 -0.87 3.79
N ILE A 61 -23.11 0.05 3.19
CA ILE A 61 -23.62 1.27 3.82
C ILE A 61 -25.15 1.18 3.79
N PHE A 62 -25.79 1.24 4.96
CA PHE A 62 -27.24 0.96 5.11
C PHE A 62 -27.67 -0.33 4.39
N GLU A 63 -26.88 -1.41 4.54
CA GLU A 63 -27.14 -2.72 3.91
C GLU A 63 -27.04 -2.74 2.38
N HIS A 64 -26.55 -1.67 1.75
CA HIS A 64 -26.36 -1.59 0.31
C HIS A 64 -24.88 -1.54 -0.05
N MET A 65 -24.52 -2.20 -1.15
CA MET A 65 -23.25 -2.01 -1.84
C MET A 65 -23.42 -0.97 -2.93
N PHE A 66 -22.37 -0.24 -3.26
CA PHE A 66 -22.38 0.81 -4.29
C PHE A 66 -21.20 0.58 -5.22
N LEU A 67 -21.46 0.59 -6.53
CA LEU A 67 -20.42 0.68 -7.54
C LEU A 67 -20.07 2.15 -7.74
N LEU A 68 -18.79 2.49 -7.56
CA LEU A 68 -18.25 3.81 -7.81
C LEU A 68 -17.48 3.75 -9.13
N ILE A 69 -17.83 4.63 -10.06
CA ILE A 69 -17.14 4.80 -11.34
C ILE A 69 -16.64 6.25 -11.38
N VAL A 70 -15.33 6.43 -11.40
CA VAL A 70 -14.69 7.74 -11.35
C VAL A 70 -13.84 7.96 -12.60
N ASP A 71 -14.15 9.00 -13.37
CA ASP A 71 -13.27 9.45 -14.44
C ASP A 71 -12.01 10.10 -13.84
N ALA A 72 -10.84 9.58 -14.18
CA ALA A 72 -9.58 10.02 -13.60
C ALA A 72 -9.19 11.45 -14.02
N HIS A 73 -9.66 11.94 -15.17
CA HIS A 73 -9.36 13.27 -15.69
C HIS A 73 -10.25 14.35 -15.06
N SER A 74 -11.56 14.22 -15.19
CA SER A 74 -12.54 15.21 -14.72
C SER A 74 -12.91 15.06 -13.25
N LYS A 75 -12.55 13.93 -12.63
CA LYS A 75 -13.02 13.51 -11.29
C LYS A 75 -14.54 13.35 -11.21
N TRP A 76 -15.21 13.20 -12.34
CA TRP A 76 -16.64 12.91 -12.40
C TRP A 76 -16.93 11.54 -11.78
N LEU A 77 -17.94 11.49 -10.90
CA LEU A 77 -18.32 10.30 -10.15
C LEU A 77 -19.73 9.86 -10.57
N GLU A 78 -19.83 8.60 -10.98
CA GLU A 78 -21.11 7.89 -11.10
C GLU A 78 -21.22 6.82 -10.01
N VAL A 79 -22.38 6.76 -9.36
CA VAL A 79 -22.64 5.84 -8.24
C VAL A 79 -23.87 5.01 -8.55
N TYR A 80 -23.71 3.69 -8.53
CA TYR A 80 -24.80 2.76 -8.78
C TYR A 80 -25.04 1.86 -7.56
N PRO A 81 -26.24 1.88 -6.95
CA PRO A 81 -26.56 0.95 -5.87
C PRO A 81 -26.66 -0.48 -6.39
N MET A 82 -25.89 -1.38 -5.79
CA MET A 82 -25.83 -2.80 -6.13
C MET A 82 -26.56 -3.64 -5.06
N LYS A 83 -27.54 -4.44 -5.51
CA LYS A 83 -28.19 -5.45 -4.67
C LYS A 83 -27.30 -6.68 -4.41
N VAL A 84 -26.35 -6.97 -5.31
CA VAL A 84 -25.44 -8.13 -5.24
C VAL A 84 -24.14 -7.77 -5.95
N THR A 85 -22.99 -7.89 -5.28
CA THR A 85 -21.64 -7.61 -5.81
C THR A 85 -21.07 -8.79 -6.59
N THR A 86 -21.62 -9.07 -7.77
CA THR A 86 -21.11 -10.12 -8.69
C THR A 86 -20.53 -9.51 -9.95
N THR A 87 -19.43 -10.08 -10.46
CA THR A 87 -18.75 -9.66 -11.70
C THR A 87 -19.70 -9.50 -12.89
N LYS A 88 -20.72 -10.35 -13.01
CA LYS A 88 -21.76 -10.29 -14.07
C LYS A 88 -22.65 -9.04 -14.03
N LYS A 89 -22.69 -8.32 -12.91
CA LYS A 89 -23.41 -7.04 -12.81
C LYS A 89 -22.51 -5.84 -13.09
N THR A 90 -21.19 -6.04 -13.13
CA THR A 90 -20.21 -5.00 -13.38
C THR A 90 -19.83 -4.93 -14.86
N PHE A 91 -19.91 -6.06 -15.57
CA PHE A 91 -19.73 -6.15 -17.02
C PHE A 91 -21.05 -6.63 -17.65
N GLU A 92 -21.66 -5.82 -18.51
CA GLU A 92 -22.80 -6.22 -19.36
C GLU A 92 -22.31 -6.89 -20.65
#